data_AF-A0A6B3HZV5-F1
#
_entry.id   AF-A0A6B3HZV5-F1
#
_cell.length_a   1.000
_cell.length_b   1.000
_cell.length_c   1.000
_cell.angle_alpha   90.00
_cell.angle_beta   90.00
_cell.angle_gamma   90.00
#
_symmetry.space_group_name_H-M   'P 1'
#
loop_
_entity.id
_entity.type
_entity.pdbx_description
1 polymer ?
#
loop_
_entity_poly.entity_id
_entity_poly.type
_entity_poly.pdbx_seq_one_letter_code
_entity_poly.pdbx_strand_id
1 'polypeptide(L)'
;PEWRQEASPGYPETVVELAEALLRLLSVLGRESGCAILLEDLHDSDTETIAVVEYVIDNLADLPILLLGTLRPEAGAALDLVRSAERRQAATVRELKPL
;
A
#
# COMPACT_ATOMS: atom_id res chain seq x y z
N PRO A 1 24.17 3.17 16.08
CA PRO A 1 23.44 4.40 15.70
C PRO A 1 22.13 4.49 16.47
N GLU A 2 21.93 5.59 17.20
CA GLU A 2 20.89 5.79 18.23
C GLU A 2 19.57 6.37 17.68
N TRP A 3 19.01 5.81 16.60
CA TRP A 3 17.74 6.33 16.05
C TRP A 3 16.67 5.26 15.91
N ARG A 4 16.52 4.37 16.89
CA ARG A 4 15.36 3.47 16.95
C ARG A 4 14.19 4.24 17.58
N GLN A 5 13.53 5.09 16.79
CA GLN A 5 12.24 5.66 17.17
C GLN A 5 11.19 4.54 17.15
N GLU A 6 10.34 4.57 18.17
CA GLU A 6 9.44 3.51 18.60
C GLU A 6 8.63 2.92 17.44
N ALA A 7 8.67 1.59 17.32
CA ALA A 7 7.88 0.85 16.35
C ALA A 7 6.39 1.24 16.51
N SER A 8 5.75 1.63 15.41
CA SER A 8 4.32 1.90 15.39
C SER A 8 3.56 0.65 15.87
N PRO A 9 2.71 0.76 16.90
CA PRO A 9 2.03 -0.40 17.46
C PRO A 9 0.99 -0.90 16.45
N GLY A 10 1.32 -2.01 15.77
CA GLY A 10 0.40 -2.66 14.84
C GLY A 10 1.05 -3.71 13.93
N TYR A 11 2.33 -3.54 13.56
CA TYR A 11 2.99 -4.40 12.57
C TYR A 11 4.19 -5.18 13.08
N PRO A 12 4.44 -6.40 12.55
CA PRO A 12 5.73 -7.05 12.69
C PRO A 12 6.83 -6.18 12.09
N GLU A 13 8.02 -6.14 12.72
CA GLU A 13 9.15 -5.31 12.29
C GLU A 13 9.54 -5.57 10.81
N THR A 14 9.44 -6.82 10.35
CA THR A 14 9.75 -7.22 8.96
C THR A 14 8.89 -6.51 7.92
N VAL A 15 7.61 -6.28 8.26
CA VAL A 15 6.64 -5.68 7.35
C VAL A 15 6.90 -4.18 7.19
N VAL A 16 7.22 -3.51 8.30
CA VAL A 16 7.61 -2.09 8.28
C VAL A 16 8.91 -1.91 7.50
N GLU A 17 9.92 -2.75 7.76
CA GLU A 17 11.19 -2.70 7.03
C GLU A 17 11.02 -2.87 5.52
N LEU A 18 10.19 -3.82 5.10
CA LEU A 18 9.89 -4.06 3.69
C LEU A 18 9.11 -2.90 3.06
N ALA A 19 8.11 -2.36 3.76
CA ALA A 19 7.34 -1.21 3.30
C ALA A 19 8.22 0.05 3.15
N GLU A 20 9.10 0.31 4.11
CA GLU A 20 10.09 1.39 4.07
C GLU A 20 11.09 1.23 2.93
N ALA A 21 11.58 0.00 2.70
CA ALA A 21 12.46 -0.29 1.57
C ALA A 21 11.75 -0.02 0.24
N LEU A 22 10.47 -0.38 0.13
CA LEU A 22 9.66 -0.11 -1.05
C LEU A 22 9.46 1.40 -1.23
N LEU A 23 9.06 2.15 -0.20
CA LEU A 23 8.89 3.61 -0.28
C LEU A 23 10.17 4.32 -0.73
N ARG A 24 11.34 3.92 -0.19
CA ARG A 24 12.63 4.46 -0.62
C ARG A 24 12.93 4.14 -2.08
N LEU A 25 12.70 2.90 -2.51
CA LEU A 25 12.85 2.51 -3.91
C LEU A 25 11.96 3.37 -4.82
N LEU A 26 10.69 3.53 -4.47
CA LEU A 26 9.72 4.32 -5.24
C LEU A 26 10.09 5.80 -5.29
N SER A 27 10.59 6.37 -4.19
CA SER A 27 11.08 7.75 -4.17
C SER A 27 12.25 7.98 -5.14
N VAL A 28 13.12 6.97 -5.31
CA VAL A 28 14.23 7.03 -6.25
C VAL A 28 13.73 6.89 -7.68
N LEU A 29 12.85 5.93 -7.95
CA LEU A 29 12.30 5.66 -9.28
C LEU A 29 11.41 6.80 -9.79
N GLY A 30 10.60 7.41 -8.91
CA GLY A 30 9.66 8.48 -9.24
C GLY A 30 10.27 9.89 -9.20
N ARG A 31 11.57 10.03 -8.88
CA ARG A 31 12.18 11.33 -8.57
C ARG A 31 12.01 12.39 -9.66
N GLU A 32 12.21 12.02 -10.93
CA GLU A 32 12.25 12.99 -12.04
C GLU A 32 10.88 13.21 -12.69
N SER A 33 10.07 12.14 -12.82
CA SER A 33 8.84 12.15 -13.63
C SER A 33 7.61 11.62 -12.90
N GLY A 34 7.74 11.25 -11.64
CA GLY A 34 6.80 10.37 -10.94
C GLY A 34 6.85 8.93 -11.46
N CYS A 35 6.17 8.01 -10.77
CA CYS A 35 5.98 6.66 -11.28
C CYS A 35 4.62 6.08 -10.90
N ALA A 36 4.17 5.08 -11.66
CA ALA A 36 2.95 4.33 -11.38
C ALA A 36 3.30 2.88 -11.05
N ILE A 37 2.60 2.32 -10.08
CA ILE A 37 2.71 0.91 -9.68
C ILE A 37 1.34 0.29 -9.82
N LEU A 38 1.30 -0.88 -10.43
CA LEU A 38 0.12 -1.70 -10.56
C LEU A 38 0.29 -2.97 -9.73
N LEU A 39 -0.62 -3.18 -8.79
CA LEU A 39 -0.71 -4.39 -7.98
C LEU A 39 -1.99 -5.13 -8.39
N GLU A 40 -1.83 -6.23 -9.12
CA GLU A 40 -2.96 -7.04 -9.57
C GLU A 40 -3.32 -8.12 -8.53
N ASP A 41 -4.59 -8.54 -8.57
CA ASP A 41 -5.09 -9.70 -7.85
C ASP A 41 -4.81 -9.68 -6.33
N LEU A 42 -4.96 -8.52 -5.68
CA LEU A 42 -4.70 -8.37 -4.24
C LEU A 42 -5.53 -9.33 -3.36
N HIS A 43 -6.66 -9.82 -3.84
CA HIS A 43 -7.49 -10.83 -3.16
C HIS A 43 -6.76 -12.16 -2.92
N ASP A 44 -5.77 -12.51 -3.74
CA ASP A 44 -4.98 -13.74 -3.62
C ASP A 44 -3.69 -13.54 -2.79
N SER A 45 -3.44 -12.32 -2.29
CA SER A 45 -2.26 -12.01 -1.48
C SER A 45 -2.40 -12.49 -0.04
N ASP A 46 -1.27 -12.88 0.56
CA ASP A 46 -1.24 -13.17 2.00
C ASP A 46 -1.42 -11.91 2.85
N THR A 47 -1.73 -12.11 4.14
CA THR A 47 -1.99 -11.00 5.07
C THR A 47 -0.77 -10.12 5.29
N GLU A 48 0.45 -10.67 5.20
CA GLU A 48 1.69 -9.90 5.35
C GLU A 48 1.91 -8.95 4.17
N THR A 49 1.58 -9.39 2.96
CA THR A 49 1.64 -8.58 1.74
C THR A 49 0.60 -7.47 1.76
N ILE A 50 -0.66 -7.79 2.11
CA ILE A 50 -1.71 -6.77 2.30
C ILE A 50 -1.27 -5.76 3.35
N ALA A 51 -0.59 -6.25 4.38
CA ALA A 51 -0.06 -5.41 5.40
C ALA A 51 1.00 -4.42 4.82
N VAL A 52 2.00 -4.88 4.06
CA VAL A 52 2.94 -3.95 3.38
C VAL A 52 2.20 -2.90 2.55
N VAL A 53 1.18 -3.30 1.78
CA VAL A 53 0.41 -2.39 0.92
C VAL A 53 -0.34 -1.33 1.73
N GLU A 54 -0.95 -1.69 2.86
CA GLU A 54 -1.62 -0.74 3.75
C GLU A 54 -0.64 0.33 4.27
N TYR A 55 0.54 -0.10 4.75
CA TYR A 55 1.56 0.83 5.22
C TYR A 55 2.02 1.77 4.09
N VAL A 56 2.22 1.24 2.89
CA VAL A 56 2.61 2.06 1.73
C VAL A 56 1.54 3.09 1.40
N ILE A 57 0.26 2.69 1.31
CA ILE A 57 -0.86 3.61 1.05
C ILE A 57 -0.86 4.77 2.05
N ASP A 58 -0.57 4.50 3.33
CA ASP A 58 -0.57 5.51 4.40
C ASP A 58 0.58 6.50 4.31
N ASN A 59 1.66 6.15 3.61
CA ASN A 59 2.90 6.91 3.57
C ASN A 59 3.27 7.40 2.16
N LEU A 60 2.37 7.26 1.17
CA LEU A 60 2.59 7.69 -0.22
C LEU A 60 2.31 9.18 -0.47
N ALA A 61 1.63 9.89 0.43
CA ALA A 61 1.05 11.21 0.18
C ALA A 61 2.04 12.27 -0.34
N ASP A 62 3.30 12.21 0.09
CA ASP A 62 4.34 13.18 -0.27
C ASP A 62 5.26 12.69 -1.41
N LEU A 63 4.97 11.52 -1.99
CA LEU A 63 5.75 10.93 -3.08
C LEU A 63 4.99 11.09 -4.41
N PRO A 64 5.68 11.34 -5.54
CA PRO A 64 5.05 11.48 -6.86
C PRO A 64 4.68 10.11 -7.45
N ILE A 65 3.85 9.35 -6.74
CA ILE A 65 3.56 7.94 -7.01
C ILE A 65 2.06 7.73 -7.17
N LEU A 66 1.66 7.06 -8.25
CA LEU A 66 0.31 6.52 -8.41
C LEU A 66 0.32 5.03 -8.11
N LEU A 67 -0.33 4.61 -7.03
CA LEU A 67 -0.59 3.20 -6.73
C LEU A 67 -1.98 2.83 -7.25
N LEU A 68 -2.04 1.87 -8.16
CA LEU A 68 -3.26 1.26 -8.66
C LEU A 68 -3.31 -0.19 -8.19
N GLY A 69 -4.38 -0.57 -7.51
CA GLY A 69 -4.61 -1.94 -7.06
C GLY A 69 -5.87 -2.52 -7.68
N THR A 70 -5.85 -3.79 -8.08
CA THR A 70 -7.05 -4.52 -8.50
C THR A 70 -7.32 -5.67 -7.53
N LEU A 71 -8.60 -5.96 -7.33
CA LEU A 71 -9.06 -7.07 -6.49
C LEU A 71 -10.46 -7.49 -6.91
N ARG A 72 -10.79 -8.75 -6.61
CA ARG A 72 -12.19 -9.20 -6.58
C ARG A 72 -12.86 -8.68 -5.30
N PRO A 73 -14.17 -8.37 -5.31
CA PRO A 73 -14.91 -7.92 -4.14
C PRO A 73 -15.26 -9.08 -3.19
N GLU A 74 -14.25 -9.86 -2.80
CA GLU A 74 -14.37 -11.03 -1.93
C GLU A 74 -13.99 -10.67 -0.49
N ALA A 75 -14.66 -11.28 0.49
CA ALA A 75 -14.38 -11.00 1.90
C ALA A 75 -12.95 -11.44 2.26
N GLY A 76 -12.17 -10.54 2.83
CA GLY A 76 -10.79 -10.79 3.21
C GLY A 76 -9.98 -9.51 3.41
N ALA A 77 -8.71 -9.67 3.77
CA ALA A 77 -7.83 -8.56 4.14
C ALA A 77 -7.73 -7.48 3.05
N ALA A 78 -7.69 -7.87 1.77
CA ALA A 78 -7.64 -6.93 0.65
C ALA A 78 -8.87 -6.03 0.57
N LEU A 79 -10.08 -6.60 0.70
CA LEU A 79 -11.32 -5.84 0.66
C LEU A 79 -11.49 -4.96 1.90
N ASP A 80 -11.05 -5.44 3.06
CA ASP A 80 -11.04 -4.66 4.30
C ASP A 80 -10.10 -3.46 4.21
N LEU A 81 -8.89 -3.66 3.68
CA LEU A 81 -7.94 -2.59 3.37
C LEU A 81 -8.55 -1.54 2.45
N VAL A 82 -9.10 -1.94 1.30
CA VAL A 82 -9.66 -1.01 0.31
C VAL A 82 -10.80 -0.19 0.91
N ARG A 83 -11.71 -0.83 1.66
CA ARG A 83 -12.80 -0.13 2.37
C ARG A 83 -12.28 0.80 3.45
N SER A 84 -11.22 0.41 4.18
CA SER A 84 -10.57 1.27 5.17
C SER A 84 -9.97 2.51 4.52
N ALA A 85 -9.17 2.32 3.45
CA ALA A 85 -8.54 3.36 2.66
C ALA A 85 -9.55 4.36 2.06
N GLU A 86 -10.68 3.87 1.55
CA GLU A 86 -11.74 4.73 1.02
C GLU A 86 -12.39 5.58 2.13
N ARG A 87 -12.75 4.97 3.27
CA ARG A 87 -13.37 5.68 4.40
C ARG A 87 -12.48 6.80 4.94
N ARG A 88 -11.17 6.57 4.97
CA ARG A 88 -10.18 7.57 5.40
C ARG A 88 -9.65 8.47 4.27
N GLN A 89 -10.25 8.39 3.07
CA GLN A 89 -9.94 9.22 1.91
C GLN A 89 -8.50 9.11 1.41
N ALA A 90 -7.83 7.99 1.66
CA ALA A 90 -6.48 7.72 1.18
C ALA A 90 -6.45 7.05 -0.21
N ALA A 91 -7.58 6.49 -0.64
CA ALA A 91 -7.72 5.89 -1.96
C ALA A 91 -9.10 6.19 -2.57
N THR A 92 -9.17 6.20 -3.89
CA THR A 92 -10.43 6.22 -4.64
C THR A 92 -10.73 4.82 -5.15
N VAL A 93 -11.92 4.30 -4.86
CA VAL A 93 -12.34 2.96 -5.30
C VAL A 93 -13.29 3.07 -6.48
N ARG A 94 -13.11 2.19 -7.46
CA ARG A 94 -13.95 2.12 -8.66
C ARG A 94 -14.32 0.67 -8.93
N GLU A 95 -15.62 0.39 -8.88
CA GLU A 95 -16.16 -0.87 -9.37
C GLU A 95 -16.20 -0.84 -10.90
N LEU A 96 -15.58 -1.84 -11.53
CA LEU A 96 -15.58 -2.00 -12.98
C LEU A 96 -16.76 -2.89 -13.38
N LYS A 97 -17.49 -2.47 -14.42
CA LYS A 97 -18.53 -3.32 -15.03
C LYS A 97 -17.86 -4.44 -15.85
N PRO A 98 -18.51 -5.61 -15.97
CA PRO A 98 -18.09 -6.62 -16.93
C PRO A 98 -17.93 -6.01 -18.33
N LEU A 99 -16.91 -6.47 -19.06
CA LEU A 99 -16.61 -6.06 -20.43
C LEU A 99 -17.62 -6.62 -21.44
#